data_AF-A0A2V2BT52-F1
#
_entry.id   AF-A0A2V2BT52-F1
#
_cell.length_a   1.000
_cell.length_b   1.000
_cell.length_c   1.000
_cell.angle_alpha   90.00
_cell.angle_beta   90.00
_cell.angle_gamma   90.00
#
_symmetry.space_group_name_H-M   'P 1'
#
loop_
_entity.id
_entity.type
_entity.pdbx_description
1 polymer ?
#
loop_
_entity_poly.entity_id
_entity_poly.type
_entity_poly.pdbx_seq_one_letter_code
_entity_poly.pdbx_strand_id
1 'polypeptide(L)'
;MTCGWIFGKFPAMDEKYYKVIGADGKSPTTRFDYSDYLPESDGTPGKWLPEIPDSRLLSDGYYASKYWNMWYVEGARIYEVEMRGVCRGTGAGVEKQVCCAQIRLIRDATDALLSTLPACEFPQPKVSANTGVLNTGSRNTGNCNVGDFNTGNRNTGSLNSGDFNTGDRNSGMDNVGDGNFGTGNVGCENVGHSNTGSRNKGSYNSGSCNVGFANSGSFNIGNRNSGNWNIGSRHCGYFNTREPCAFMFDKPTNLKFSEIRLPKWLNFPNPREAFETATSKEVEQTLALPNFDFQIFEKITGISKSDFTRKLGRLPESAKQE
;
A
#
# COMPACT_ATOMS: atom_id res chain seq x y z
N MET A 1 41.28 -15.25 25.13
CA MET A 1 40.16 -14.57 25.81
C MET A 1 39.19 -15.64 26.26
N THR A 2 39.16 -15.90 27.55
CA THR A 2 38.29 -16.87 28.22
C THR A 2 36.85 -16.36 28.21
N CYS A 3 36.00 -16.96 27.38
CA CYS A 3 34.54 -16.79 27.52
C CYS A 3 34.14 -17.44 28.84
N GLY A 4 33.68 -16.62 29.79
CA GLY A 4 33.19 -17.08 31.08
C GLY A 4 31.91 -17.87 30.90
N TRP A 5 31.97 -19.16 31.25
CA TRP A 5 30.81 -20.01 31.39
C TRP A 5 30.08 -19.62 32.67
N ILE A 6 28.88 -19.08 32.55
CA ILE A 6 27.96 -19.01 33.68
C ILE A 6 27.05 -20.22 33.54
N PHE A 7 27.20 -21.20 34.42
CA PHE A 7 26.19 -22.24 34.66
C PHE A 7 24.93 -21.54 35.17
N GLY A 8 24.10 -21.06 34.23
CA GLY A 8 22.79 -20.50 34.54
C GLY A 8 21.95 -21.55 35.25
N LYS A 9 21.14 -21.11 36.22
CA LYS A 9 20.21 -21.96 36.99
C LYS A 9 19.60 -23.05 36.10
N PHE A 10 19.72 -24.30 36.55
CA PHE A 10 18.97 -25.44 36.03
C PHE A 10 17.51 -25.03 35.79
N PRO A 11 16.83 -25.56 34.76
CA PRO A 11 15.39 -25.36 34.63
C PRO A 11 14.75 -25.61 35.99
N ALA A 12 13.94 -24.67 36.47
CA ALA A 12 13.14 -24.92 37.67
C ALA A 12 12.36 -26.22 37.42
N MET A 13 12.26 -27.09 38.43
CA MET A 13 11.75 -28.47 38.26
C MET A 13 10.34 -28.58 37.63
N ASP A 14 9.65 -27.46 37.43
CA ASP A 14 8.29 -27.39 36.90
C ASP A 14 8.19 -26.80 35.48
N GLU A 15 9.30 -26.42 34.82
CA GLU A 15 9.24 -25.85 33.47
C GLU A 15 9.27 -26.93 32.37
N LYS A 16 8.17 -27.04 31.62
CA LYS A 16 8.05 -27.99 30.50
C LYS A 16 8.66 -27.47 29.21
N TYR A 17 9.40 -28.34 28.52
CA TYR A 17 9.93 -28.11 27.19
C TYR A 17 9.42 -29.19 26.24
N TYR A 18 9.38 -28.83 24.97
CA TYR A 18 8.81 -29.68 23.93
C TYR A 18 9.72 -29.82 22.73
N LYS A 19 9.61 -30.97 22.08
CA LYS A 19 10.25 -31.30 20.81
C LYS A 19 9.18 -31.64 19.79
N VAL A 20 9.22 -30.95 18.65
CA VAL A 20 8.36 -31.26 17.51
C VAL A 20 9.11 -32.21 16.58
N ILE A 21 8.45 -33.32 16.24
CA ILE A 21 8.93 -34.38 15.36
C ILE A 21 7.94 -34.53 14.20
N GLY A 22 8.40 -34.40 12.97
CA GLY A 22 7.60 -34.57 11.77
C GLY A 22 7.15 -36.02 11.54
N ALA A 23 6.22 -36.20 10.61
CA ALA A 23 5.76 -37.54 10.20
C ALA A 23 6.88 -38.43 9.62
N ASP A 24 8.01 -37.83 9.23
CA ASP A 24 9.23 -38.50 8.77
C ASP A 24 10.20 -38.89 9.90
N GLY A 25 9.79 -38.75 11.16
CA GLY A 25 10.60 -39.07 12.34
C GLY A 25 11.65 -38.02 12.70
N LYS A 26 11.72 -36.89 11.98
CA LYS A 26 12.81 -35.91 12.13
C LYS A 26 12.34 -34.60 12.73
N SER A 27 13.27 -33.86 13.34
CA SER A 27 12.98 -32.52 13.86
C SER A 27 13.11 -31.45 12.77
N PRO A 28 12.28 -30.39 12.77
CA PRO A 28 12.37 -29.30 11.79
C PRO A 28 13.73 -28.58 11.76
N THR A 29 14.46 -28.56 12.88
CA THR A 29 15.74 -27.83 13.00
C THR A 29 16.97 -28.69 12.75
N THR A 30 16.84 -30.01 12.83
CA THR A 30 17.98 -30.94 12.77
C THR A 30 17.54 -32.25 12.11
N ARG A 31 18.32 -32.77 11.17
CA ARG A 31 18.00 -33.99 10.41
C ARG A 31 18.18 -35.32 11.19
N PHE A 32 18.32 -35.26 12.52
CA PHE A 32 18.38 -36.46 13.36
C PHE A 32 17.02 -37.16 13.36
N ASP A 33 17.03 -38.48 13.23
CA ASP A 33 15.84 -39.33 13.22
C ASP A 33 15.57 -39.85 14.64
N TYR A 34 14.40 -39.51 15.18
CA TYR A 34 13.99 -39.80 16.54
C TYR A 34 13.15 -41.08 16.63
N SER A 35 12.88 -41.77 15.52
CA SER A 35 11.94 -42.89 15.45
C SER A 35 12.23 -44.00 16.48
N ASP A 36 13.51 -44.32 16.70
CA ASP A 36 13.94 -45.36 17.66
C ASP A 36 13.95 -44.90 19.13
N TYR A 37 13.65 -43.62 19.38
CA TYR A 37 13.72 -42.97 20.70
C TYR A 37 12.36 -42.43 21.16
N LEU A 38 11.29 -42.76 20.44
CA LEU A 38 9.93 -42.39 20.83
C LEU A 38 9.54 -43.08 22.15
N PRO A 39 8.68 -42.44 22.97
CA PRO A 39 8.10 -43.10 24.13
C PRO A 39 7.17 -44.25 23.70
N GLU A 40 7.07 -45.25 24.56
CA GLU A 40 6.21 -46.41 24.33
C GLU A 40 4.73 -46.05 24.53
N SER A 41 3.83 -46.84 23.94
CA SER A 41 2.38 -46.61 24.02
C SER A 41 1.79 -46.80 25.42
N ASP A 42 2.53 -47.46 26.32
CA ASP A 42 2.17 -47.65 27.72
C ASP A 42 2.55 -46.46 28.63
N GLY A 43 3.16 -45.41 28.05
CA GLY A 43 3.60 -44.22 28.76
C GLY A 43 5.04 -44.30 29.29
N THR A 44 5.78 -45.37 28.97
CA THR A 44 7.21 -45.46 29.29
C THR A 44 8.00 -44.42 28.48
N PRO A 45 8.82 -43.56 29.12
CA PRO A 45 9.67 -42.62 28.41
C PRO A 45 10.63 -43.32 27.45
N GLY A 46 10.93 -42.66 26.32
CA GLY A 46 11.86 -43.15 25.32
C GLY A 46 13.30 -43.30 25.86
N LYS A 47 14.21 -43.83 25.05
CA LYS A 47 15.63 -43.91 25.45
C LYS A 47 16.28 -42.53 25.41
N TRP A 48 17.32 -42.34 26.22
CA TRP A 48 18.19 -41.17 26.08
C TRP A 48 18.92 -41.21 24.74
N LEU A 49 18.93 -40.07 24.03
CA LEU A 49 19.74 -39.92 22.83
C LEU A 49 21.25 -39.90 23.19
N PRO A 50 22.13 -40.26 22.25
CA PRO A 50 23.59 -40.22 22.46
C PRO A 50 24.06 -38.86 22.97
N GLU A 51 24.99 -38.87 23.92
CA GLU A 51 25.54 -37.63 24.48
C GLU A 51 26.42 -36.89 23.47
N ILE A 52 26.13 -35.61 23.26
CA ILE A 52 26.94 -34.72 22.43
C ILE A 52 27.96 -34.02 23.32
N PRO A 53 29.28 -34.14 23.03
CA PRO A 53 30.30 -33.48 23.83
C PRO A 53 30.20 -31.96 23.71
N ASP A 54 30.54 -31.24 24.78
CA ASP A 54 30.46 -29.77 24.86
C ASP A 54 31.12 -29.06 23.67
N SER A 55 32.22 -29.61 23.13
CA SER A 55 32.95 -29.07 21.97
C SER A 55 32.14 -29.02 20.67
N ARG A 56 31.08 -29.82 20.55
CA ARG A 56 30.18 -29.88 19.39
C ARG A 56 28.75 -29.47 19.70
N LEU A 57 28.48 -29.00 20.92
CA LEU A 57 27.13 -28.70 21.37
C LEU A 57 26.43 -27.65 20.51
N LEU A 58 27.16 -26.64 20.03
CA LEU A 58 26.62 -25.58 19.19
C LEU A 58 26.34 -26.02 17.73
N SER A 59 26.99 -27.08 17.25
CA SER A 59 26.81 -27.59 15.88
C SER A 59 25.83 -28.76 15.82
N ASP A 60 25.90 -29.66 16.80
CA ASP A 60 25.26 -30.98 16.77
C ASP A 60 24.26 -31.18 17.93
N GLY A 61 24.11 -30.20 18.81
CA GLY A 61 23.29 -30.32 20.02
C GLY A 61 21.79 -30.46 19.75
N TYR A 62 21.06 -30.97 20.74
CA TYR A 62 19.63 -31.16 20.64
C TYR A 62 18.87 -29.92 21.10
N TYR A 63 17.88 -29.51 20.30
CA TYR A 63 17.08 -28.31 20.59
C TYR A 63 15.68 -28.66 21.07
N ALA A 64 15.22 -27.99 22.14
CA ALA A 64 13.84 -28.04 22.62
C ALA A 64 13.31 -26.61 22.88
N SER A 65 11.98 -26.43 22.87
CA SER A 65 11.35 -25.11 23.06
C SER A 65 10.14 -25.18 23.97
N LYS A 66 9.87 -24.08 24.68
CA LYS A 66 8.56 -23.83 25.30
C LYS A 66 7.50 -23.45 24.25
N TYR A 67 7.93 -22.78 23.17
CA TYR A 67 7.10 -22.27 22.08
C TYR A 67 7.04 -23.28 20.93
N TRP A 68 6.47 -24.45 21.21
CA TRP A 68 6.36 -25.56 20.26
C TRP A 68 5.55 -25.20 19.01
N ASN A 69 4.56 -24.31 19.14
CA ASN A 69 3.68 -23.87 18.06
C ASN A 69 4.46 -23.21 16.91
N MET A 70 5.59 -22.56 17.20
CA MET A 70 6.49 -22.00 16.17
C MET A 70 7.12 -23.05 15.25
N TRP A 71 7.18 -24.31 15.68
CA TRP A 71 7.87 -25.41 15.00
C TRP A 71 6.91 -26.49 14.51
N TYR A 72 5.62 -26.38 14.82
CA TYR A 72 4.60 -27.37 14.46
C TYR A 72 4.21 -27.24 12.99
N VAL A 73 4.09 -28.38 12.32
CA VAL A 73 3.49 -28.53 11.00
C VAL A 73 2.41 -29.59 11.08
N GLU A 74 1.37 -29.48 10.26
CA GLU A 74 0.27 -30.45 10.26
C GLU A 74 0.79 -31.88 10.03
N GLY A 75 0.40 -32.81 10.89
CA GLY A 75 0.89 -34.19 10.90
C GLY A 75 2.14 -34.45 11.75
N ALA A 76 2.76 -33.42 12.31
CA ALA A 76 3.83 -33.58 13.30
C ALA A 76 3.29 -33.98 14.69
N ARG A 77 4.17 -34.55 15.51
CA ARG A 77 3.91 -34.90 16.92
C ARG A 77 4.73 -33.99 17.84
N ILE A 78 4.15 -33.64 18.98
CA ILE A 78 4.77 -32.79 20.00
C ILE A 78 5.04 -33.65 21.23
N TYR A 79 6.32 -33.81 21.57
CA TYR A 79 6.74 -34.59 22.71
C TYR A 79 7.23 -33.68 23.84
N GLU A 80 6.80 -33.96 25.07
CA GLU A 80 7.42 -33.40 26.27
C GLU A 80 8.80 -34.04 26.46
N VAL A 81 9.80 -33.25 26.86
CA VAL A 81 11.19 -33.73 26.92
C VAL A 81 11.87 -33.48 28.25
N GLU A 82 12.77 -34.40 28.60
CA GLU A 82 13.81 -34.17 29.60
C GLU A 82 15.14 -33.88 28.91
N MET A 83 15.96 -33.03 29.53
CA MET A 83 17.24 -32.59 28.98
C MET A 83 18.35 -32.62 30.02
N ARG A 84 19.58 -32.90 29.60
CA ARG A 84 20.81 -32.77 30.40
C ARG A 84 21.86 -31.97 29.64
N GLY A 85 22.75 -31.31 30.38
CA GLY A 85 23.79 -30.46 29.78
C GLY A 85 23.21 -29.29 28.97
N VAL A 86 22.25 -28.56 29.54
CA VAL A 86 21.55 -27.45 28.86
C VAL A 86 22.46 -26.23 28.76
N CYS A 87 22.66 -25.71 27.56
CA CYS A 87 23.37 -24.47 27.28
C CYS A 87 22.38 -23.37 26.88
N ARG A 88 22.27 -22.31 27.68
CA ARG A 88 21.45 -21.11 27.36
C ARG A 88 22.33 -20.02 26.75
N GLY A 89 21.94 -19.49 25.60
CA GLY A 89 22.57 -18.30 25.03
C GLY A 89 22.13 -17.05 25.77
N THR A 90 23.08 -16.28 26.34
CA THR A 90 22.80 -14.97 26.94
C THR A 90 22.66 -13.91 25.85
N GLY A 91 21.53 -13.89 25.16
CA GLY A 91 21.15 -12.84 24.22
C GLY A 91 19.87 -12.15 24.68
N ALA A 92 19.89 -10.83 24.81
CA ALA A 92 18.68 -10.06 25.10
C ALA A 92 17.74 -10.09 23.89
N GLY A 93 16.71 -10.94 23.95
CA GLY A 93 15.65 -11.03 22.94
C GLY A 93 15.09 -12.44 22.82
N VAL A 94 13.84 -12.62 23.27
CA VAL A 94 12.95 -13.81 23.15
C VAL A 94 13.68 -15.16 23.18
N GLU A 95 13.67 -15.84 24.33
CA GLU A 95 14.28 -17.17 24.51
C GLU A 95 13.51 -18.23 23.68
N LYS A 96 13.85 -18.40 22.40
CA LYS A 96 13.09 -19.22 21.43
C LYS A 96 13.35 -20.72 21.53
N GLN A 97 14.57 -21.14 21.90
CA GLN A 97 14.96 -22.55 22.04
C GLN A 97 16.11 -22.70 23.04
N VAL A 98 16.23 -23.88 23.66
CA VAL A 98 17.40 -24.30 24.45
C VAL A 98 18.11 -25.43 23.74
N CYS A 99 19.44 -25.40 23.77
CA CYS A 99 20.30 -26.46 23.28
C CYS A 99 20.76 -27.33 24.44
N CYS A 100 20.86 -28.65 24.26
CA CYS A 100 21.26 -29.59 25.30
C CYS A 100 22.12 -30.75 24.75
N ALA A 101 22.99 -31.28 25.60
CA ALA A 101 23.91 -32.37 25.28
C ALA A 101 23.21 -33.73 25.18
N GLN A 102 22.13 -33.91 25.96
CA GLN A 102 21.25 -35.09 25.89
C GLN A 102 19.80 -34.70 26.04
N ILE A 103 18.94 -35.40 25.30
CA ILE A 103 17.49 -35.24 25.35
C ILE A 103 16.82 -36.62 25.41
N ARG A 104 15.66 -36.70 26.05
CA ARG A 104 14.78 -37.87 26.06
C ARG A 104 13.33 -37.43 25.89
N LEU A 105 12.59 -38.12 25.03
CA LEU A 105 11.17 -37.90 24.82
C LEU A 105 10.36 -38.65 25.89
N ILE A 106 9.51 -37.93 26.63
CA ILE A 106 8.81 -38.47 27.81
C ILE A 106 7.45 -39.01 27.46
N ARG A 107 6.65 -38.22 26.74
CA ARG A 107 5.31 -38.61 26.31
C ARG A 107 4.86 -37.77 25.13
N ASP A 108 3.94 -38.32 24.35
CA ASP A 108 3.20 -37.56 23.36
C ASP A 108 2.25 -36.59 24.08
N ALA A 109 2.40 -35.30 23.79
CA ALA A 109 1.58 -34.22 24.33
C ALA A 109 0.74 -33.53 23.23
N THR A 110 0.70 -34.09 22.02
CA THR A 110 0.14 -33.46 20.83
C THR A 110 -1.31 -33.01 21.05
N ASP A 111 -2.22 -33.94 21.39
CA ASP A 111 -3.65 -33.61 21.51
C ASP A 111 -3.93 -32.66 22.68
N ALA A 112 -3.22 -32.84 23.79
CA ALA A 112 -3.34 -31.99 24.98
C ALA A 112 -2.87 -30.56 24.71
N LEU A 113 -1.87 -30.36 23.85
CA LEU A 113 -1.36 -29.04 23.50
C LEU A 113 -2.15 -28.39 22.36
N LEU A 114 -2.50 -29.15 21.33
CA LEU A 114 -3.33 -28.64 20.23
C LEU A 114 -4.71 -28.20 20.70
N SER A 115 -5.30 -28.89 21.68
CA SER A 115 -6.59 -28.48 22.28
C SER A 115 -6.52 -27.20 23.12
N THR A 116 -5.32 -26.78 23.54
CA THR A 116 -5.12 -25.50 24.25
C THR A 116 -4.94 -24.31 23.32
N LEU A 117 -4.75 -24.55 22.02
CA LEU A 117 -4.59 -23.45 21.07
C LEU A 117 -5.94 -22.84 20.72
N PRO A 118 -6.03 -21.50 20.64
CA PRO A 118 -7.20 -20.86 20.08
C PRO A 118 -7.36 -21.30 18.62
N ALA A 119 -8.61 -21.46 18.17
CA ALA A 119 -8.96 -21.97 16.83
C ALA A 119 -8.34 -21.20 15.64
N CYS A 120 -7.61 -20.10 15.89
CA CYS A 120 -6.97 -19.23 14.91
C CYS A 120 -5.47 -19.52 14.65
N GLU A 121 -4.82 -20.49 15.31
CA GLU A 121 -3.35 -20.67 15.18
C GLU A 121 -2.86 -21.71 14.15
N PHE A 122 -3.74 -22.37 13.39
CA PHE A 122 -3.30 -23.18 12.24
C PHE A 122 -3.92 -22.74 10.93
N PRO A 123 -3.11 -22.40 9.89
CA PRO A 123 -3.62 -22.31 8.54
C PRO A 123 -4.14 -23.69 8.15
N GLN A 124 -5.46 -23.80 8.03
CA GLN A 124 -6.15 -24.99 7.57
C GLN A 124 -5.53 -25.47 6.24
N PRO A 125 -5.53 -26.79 5.96
CA PRO A 125 -5.02 -27.31 4.70
C PRO A 125 -5.66 -26.57 3.53
N LYS A 126 -4.84 -26.03 2.62
CA LYS A 126 -5.27 -25.32 1.42
C LYS A 126 -6.17 -26.22 0.58
N VAL A 127 -7.47 -26.22 0.85
CA VAL A 127 -8.46 -26.62 -0.14
C VAL A 127 -8.43 -25.52 -1.19
N SER A 128 -7.61 -25.71 -2.21
CA SER A 128 -7.55 -24.84 -3.38
C SER A 128 -8.83 -25.02 -4.19
N ALA A 129 -9.93 -24.43 -3.74
CA ALA A 129 -11.18 -24.35 -4.49
C ALA A 129 -11.07 -23.29 -5.60
N ASN A 130 -9.99 -23.34 -6.38
CA ASN A 130 -9.79 -22.43 -7.49
C ASN A 130 -10.54 -22.95 -8.71
N THR A 131 -11.26 -22.08 -9.40
CA THR A 131 -11.86 -22.35 -10.71
C THR A 131 -11.09 -21.56 -11.78
N GLY A 132 -10.68 -22.23 -12.86
CA GLY A 132 -9.83 -21.67 -13.93
C GLY A 132 -8.37 -22.10 -13.82
N VAL A 133 -7.47 -21.44 -14.57
CA VAL A 133 -6.06 -21.85 -14.69
C VAL A 133 -5.09 -20.87 -14.04
N LEU A 134 -3.92 -21.38 -13.62
CA LEU A 134 -2.79 -20.58 -13.10
C LEU A 134 -3.11 -19.72 -11.88
N ASN A 135 -4.11 -20.08 -11.08
CA ASN A 135 -4.38 -19.42 -9.81
C ASN A 135 -3.45 -19.96 -8.71
N THR A 136 -2.87 -19.08 -7.91
CA THR A 136 -2.12 -19.41 -6.69
C THR A 136 -2.92 -18.95 -5.47
N GLY A 137 -3.07 -19.80 -4.46
CA GLY A 137 -3.89 -19.54 -3.27
C GLY A 137 -5.19 -20.35 -3.30
N SER A 138 -6.26 -19.83 -2.70
CA SER A 138 -7.52 -20.55 -2.48
C SER A 138 -8.75 -19.74 -2.89
N ARG A 139 -9.79 -20.45 -3.35
CA ARG A 139 -11.13 -19.90 -3.65
C ARG A 139 -11.14 -18.78 -4.70
N ASN A 140 -10.18 -18.78 -5.62
CA ASN A 140 -10.18 -17.85 -6.76
C ASN A 140 -11.07 -18.37 -7.89
N THR A 141 -11.79 -17.48 -8.58
CA THR A 141 -12.57 -17.77 -9.79
C THR A 141 -12.03 -16.96 -10.96
N GLY A 142 -11.61 -17.61 -12.04
CA GLY A 142 -11.00 -17.00 -13.23
C GLY A 142 -9.55 -17.43 -13.40
N ASN A 143 -8.70 -16.64 -14.06
CA ASN A 143 -7.35 -17.09 -14.43
C ASN A 143 -6.23 -16.19 -13.90
N CYS A 144 -5.08 -16.80 -13.61
CA CYS A 144 -3.84 -16.12 -13.24
C CYS A 144 -3.94 -15.23 -11.99
N ASN A 145 -4.83 -15.53 -11.04
CA ASN A 145 -4.91 -14.78 -9.79
C ASN A 145 -3.86 -15.27 -8.77
N VAL A 146 -3.33 -14.35 -7.97
CA VAL A 146 -2.40 -14.64 -6.86
C VAL A 146 -3.01 -14.14 -5.56
N GLY A 147 -3.24 -15.04 -4.60
CA GLY A 147 -3.85 -14.75 -3.31
C GLY A 147 -5.18 -15.47 -3.15
N ASP A 148 -6.11 -14.95 -2.35
CA ASP A 148 -7.31 -15.69 -1.96
C ASP A 148 -8.61 -14.97 -2.31
N PHE A 149 -9.65 -15.72 -2.67
CA PHE A 149 -11.01 -15.20 -2.90
C PHE A 149 -11.15 -14.13 -4.00
N ASN A 150 -10.29 -14.14 -5.02
CA ASN A 150 -10.44 -13.22 -6.16
C ASN A 150 -11.43 -13.77 -7.19
N THR A 151 -12.22 -12.89 -7.80
CA THR A 151 -13.08 -13.19 -8.94
C THR A 151 -12.67 -12.35 -10.15
N GLY A 152 -12.43 -12.99 -11.30
CA GLY A 152 -11.89 -12.37 -12.51
C GLY A 152 -10.45 -12.81 -12.78
N ASN A 153 -9.65 -12.01 -13.48
CA ASN A 153 -8.35 -12.45 -13.99
C ASN A 153 -7.20 -11.54 -13.57
N ARG A 154 -6.03 -12.16 -13.35
CA ARG A 154 -4.75 -11.45 -13.10
C ARG A 154 -4.80 -10.49 -11.91
N ASN A 155 -5.59 -10.82 -10.88
CA ASN A 155 -5.57 -10.06 -9.64
C ASN A 155 -4.44 -10.58 -8.72
N THR A 156 -3.82 -9.67 -7.97
CA THR A 156 -2.85 -9.98 -6.91
C THR A 156 -3.35 -9.42 -5.59
N GLY A 157 -3.41 -10.25 -4.55
CA GLY A 157 -4.02 -9.92 -3.25
C GLY A 157 -5.28 -10.74 -3.02
N SER A 158 -6.20 -10.24 -2.21
CA SER A 158 -7.37 -10.98 -1.77
C SER A 158 -8.68 -10.23 -1.94
N LEU A 159 -9.77 -10.97 -2.13
CA LEU A 159 -11.14 -10.43 -2.22
C LEU A 159 -11.33 -9.40 -3.36
N ASN A 160 -10.52 -9.46 -4.42
CA ASN A 160 -10.73 -8.59 -5.58
C ASN A 160 -11.82 -9.14 -6.49
N SER A 161 -12.59 -8.25 -7.11
CA SER A 161 -13.58 -8.57 -8.15
C SER A 161 -13.30 -7.77 -9.42
N GLY A 162 -13.20 -8.43 -10.57
CA GLY A 162 -12.79 -7.83 -11.84
C GLY A 162 -11.37 -8.24 -12.23
N ASP A 163 -10.66 -7.41 -13.00
CA ASP A 163 -9.40 -7.81 -13.64
C ASP A 163 -8.24 -6.89 -13.31
N PHE A 164 -7.01 -7.43 -13.27
CA PHE A 164 -5.75 -6.69 -13.14
C PHE A 164 -5.62 -5.83 -11.86
N ASN A 165 -6.34 -6.15 -10.79
CA ASN A 165 -6.22 -5.42 -9.54
C ASN A 165 -5.03 -5.92 -8.71
N THR A 166 -4.32 -5.00 -8.04
CA THR A 166 -3.23 -5.31 -7.09
C THR A 166 -3.55 -4.71 -5.73
N GLY A 167 -3.50 -5.53 -4.67
CA GLY A 167 -3.96 -5.19 -3.31
C GLY A 167 -5.25 -5.91 -2.98
N ASP A 168 -5.97 -5.48 -1.95
CA ASP A 168 -7.11 -6.21 -1.41
C ASP A 168 -8.45 -5.49 -1.62
N ARG A 169 -9.53 -6.27 -1.76
CA ARG A 169 -10.92 -5.77 -1.78
C ARG A 169 -11.24 -4.75 -2.88
N ASN A 170 -10.50 -4.75 -3.99
CA ASN A 170 -10.81 -3.90 -5.12
C ASN A 170 -11.96 -4.48 -5.96
N SER A 171 -12.75 -3.61 -6.57
CA SER A 171 -13.80 -3.96 -7.51
C SER A 171 -13.66 -3.15 -8.79
N GLY A 172 -13.48 -3.81 -9.93
CA GLY A 172 -13.30 -3.18 -11.24
C GLY A 172 -11.98 -3.58 -11.91
N MET A 173 -11.30 -2.63 -12.54
CA MET A 173 -10.13 -2.93 -13.38
C MET A 173 -8.91 -2.07 -13.04
N ASP A 174 -7.71 -2.64 -13.12
CA ASP A 174 -6.43 -1.93 -13.03
C ASP A 174 -6.28 -1.07 -11.74
N ASN A 175 -6.92 -1.45 -10.64
CA ASN A 175 -6.74 -0.72 -9.38
C ASN A 175 -5.50 -1.22 -8.64
N VAL A 176 -4.78 -0.29 -7.99
CA VAL A 176 -3.60 -0.57 -7.16
C VAL A 176 -3.82 -0.02 -5.75
N GLY A 177 -3.62 -0.86 -4.73
CA GLY A 177 -3.94 -0.56 -3.33
C GLY A 177 -5.25 -1.23 -2.92
N ASP A 178 -5.98 -0.68 -1.94
CA ASP A 178 -7.02 -1.45 -1.24
C ASP A 178 -8.41 -0.80 -1.27
N GLY A 179 -9.46 -1.60 -1.47
CA GLY A 179 -10.85 -1.16 -1.34
C GLY A 179 -11.31 -0.17 -2.41
N ASN A 180 -10.63 -0.10 -3.56
CA ASN A 180 -11.03 0.80 -4.64
C ASN A 180 -12.18 0.22 -5.47
N PHE A 181 -13.06 1.08 -5.95
CA PHE A 181 -14.18 0.74 -6.84
C PHE A 181 -14.09 1.53 -8.15
N GLY A 182 -14.01 0.83 -9.27
CA GLY A 182 -13.94 1.40 -10.62
C GLY A 182 -12.63 1.07 -11.33
N THR A 183 -11.99 2.03 -12.00
CA THR A 183 -10.88 1.74 -12.94
C THR A 183 -9.64 2.58 -12.72
N GLY A 184 -8.47 1.96 -12.67
CA GLY A 184 -7.19 2.67 -12.68
C GLY A 184 -6.98 3.57 -11.46
N ASN A 185 -7.59 3.25 -10.32
CA ASN A 185 -7.36 4.01 -9.10
C ASN A 185 -6.10 3.50 -8.38
N VAL A 186 -5.35 4.41 -7.76
CA VAL A 186 -4.15 4.12 -6.97
C VAL A 186 -4.32 4.62 -5.55
N GLY A 187 -4.11 3.76 -4.55
CA GLY A 187 -4.27 4.07 -3.14
C GLY A 187 -5.46 3.33 -2.53
N CYS A 188 -6.27 3.97 -1.67
CA CYS A 188 -7.31 3.24 -0.93
C CYS A 188 -8.70 3.89 -0.94
N GLU A 189 -9.73 3.05 -0.97
CA GLU A 189 -11.14 3.46 -0.83
C GLU A 189 -11.59 4.51 -1.86
N ASN A 190 -10.95 4.58 -3.04
CA ASN A 190 -11.39 5.49 -4.10
C ASN A 190 -12.57 4.90 -4.87
N VAL A 191 -13.47 5.76 -5.36
CA VAL A 191 -14.61 5.38 -6.19
C VAL A 191 -14.60 6.20 -7.48
N GLY A 192 -14.65 5.52 -8.62
CA GLY A 192 -14.62 6.12 -9.95
C GLY A 192 -13.38 5.71 -10.71
N HIS A 193 -12.68 6.64 -11.38
CA HIS A 193 -11.53 6.25 -12.19
C HIS A 193 -10.34 7.21 -12.13
N SER A 194 -9.14 6.66 -12.28
CA SER A 194 -7.89 7.42 -12.38
C SER A 194 -7.64 8.33 -11.17
N ASN A 195 -8.15 7.98 -9.98
CA ASN A 195 -7.86 8.72 -8.76
C ASN A 195 -6.57 8.21 -8.13
N THR A 196 -5.79 9.10 -7.52
CA THR A 196 -4.59 8.77 -6.74
C THR A 196 -4.75 9.29 -5.31
N GLY A 197 -4.47 8.44 -4.32
CA GLY A 197 -4.59 8.76 -2.90
C GLY A 197 -5.76 8.01 -2.25
N SER A 198 -6.55 8.68 -1.42
CA SER A 198 -7.51 7.98 -0.55
C SER A 198 -8.91 8.58 -0.56
N ARG A 199 -9.96 7.75 -0.59
CA ARG A 199 -11.36 8.17 -0.39
C ARG A 199 -11.85 9.22 -1.39
N ASN A 200 -11.25 9.30 -2.57
CA ASN A 200 -11.74 10.19 -3.62
C ASN A 200 -12.98 9.60 -4.29
N LYS A 201 -13.94 10.44 -4.68
CA LYS A 201 -15.12 10.05 -5.44
C LYS A 201 -15.19 10.87 -6.73
N GLY A 202 -15.20 10.19 -7.88
CA GLY A 202 -15.20 10.82 -9.20
C GLY A 202 -13.96 10.43 -10.00
N SER A 203 -13.33 11.40 -10.67
CA SER A 203 -12.28 11.08 -11.64
C SER A 203 -11.08 12.01 -11.58
N TYR A 204 -9.89 11.45 -11.82
CA TYR A 204 -8.64 12.21 -11.92
C TYR A 204 -8.29 13.04 -10.67
N ASN A 205 -8.81 12.69 -9.50
CA ASN A 205 -8.47 13.40 -8.28
C ASN A 205 -7.14 12.87 -7.71
N SER A 206 -6.30 13.78 -7.22
CA SER A 206 -5.06 13.47 -6.52
C SER A 206 -5.10 14.01 -5.10
N GLY A 207 -4.85 13.15 -4.11
CA GLY A 207 -4.88 13.46 -2.68
C GLY A 207 -6.03 12.72 -1.97
N SER A 208 -6.70 13.34 -1.01
CA SER A 208 -7.65 12.63 -0.14
C SER A 208 -9.04 13.26 -0.06
N CYS A 209 -10.07 12.43 -0.02
CA CYS A 209 -11.45 12.85 0.25
C CYS A 209 -11.98 13.92 -0.72
N ASN A 210 -11.50 13.96 -1.96
CA ASN A 210 -12.05 14.85 -2.97
C ASN A 210 -13.31 14.25 -3.61
N VAL A 211 -14.27 15.10 -3.96
CA VAL A 211 -15.49 14.72 -4.69
C VAL A 211 -15.57 15.56 -5.96
N GLY A 212 -15.51 14.90 -7.13
CA GLY A 212 -15.67 15.52 -8.44
C GLY A 212 -14.54 15.16 -9.43
N PHE A 213 -14.15 16.11 -10.27
CA PHE A 213 -13.23 15.87 -11.38
C PHE A 213 -11.95 16.71 -11.26
N ALA A 214 -10.80 16.05 -11.39
CA ALA A 214 -9.47 16.68 -11.51
C ALA A 214 -9.10 17.64 -10.36
N ASN A 215 -9.45 17.29 -9.12
CA ASN A 215 -8.98 18.05 -7.96
C ASN A 215 -7.58 17.59 -7.53
N SER A 216 -6.74 18.53 -7.11
CA SER A 216 -5.43 18.27 -6.52
C SER A 216 -5.40 18.84 -5.10
N GLY A 217 -5.05 18.00 -4.12
CA GLY A 217 -5.11 18.32 -2.69
C GLY A 217 -6.18 17.48 -2.00
N SER A 218 -6.81 17.98 -0.94
CA SER A 218 -7.72 17.18 -0.11
C SER A 218 -9.00 17.91 0.28
N PHE A 219 -10.07 17.15 0.47
CA PHE A 219 -11.37 17.65 0.93
C PHE A 219 -12.00 18.70 0.01
N ASN A 220 -11.71 18.66 -1.29
CA ASN A 220 -12.35 19.53 -2.26
C ASN A 220 -13.65 18.91 -2.78
N ILE A 221 -14.69 19.73 -2.94
CA ILE A 221 -15.97 19.34 -3.55
C ILE A 221 -16.18 20.21 -4.80
N GLY A 222 -16.29 19.57 -5.96
CA GLY A 222 -16.44 20.20 -7.27
C GLY A 222 -15.28 19.85 -8.20
N ASN A 223 -14.94 20.72 -9.16
CA ASN A 223 -14.04 20.35 -10.26
C ASN A 223 -12.83 21.27 -10.38
N ARG A 224 -11.66 20.69 -10.68
CA ARG A 224 -10.42 21.41 -11.01
C ARG A 224 -9.95 22.34 -9.90
N ASN A 225 -10.14 21.96 -8.64
CA ASN A 225 -9.60 22.70 -7.50
C ASN A 225 -8.16 22.29 -7.23
N SER A 226 -7.33 23.25 -6.82
CA SER A 226 -5.97 23.03 -6.33
C SER A 226 -5.85 23.58 -4.91
N GLY A 227 -5.43 22.75 -3.95
CA GLY A 227 -5.37 23.08 -2.53
C GLY A 227 -6.39 22.27 -1.72
N ASN A 228 -6.81 22.74 -0.54
CA ASN A 228 -7.65 21.95 0.36
C ASN A 228 -8.94 22.68 0.79
N TRP A 229 -9.99 21.92 1.08
CA TRP A 229 -11.23 22.45 1.65
C TRP A 229 -11.97 23.47 0.77
N ASN A 230 -11.90 23.31 -0.55
CA ASN A 230 -12.64 24.18 -1.46
C ASN A 230 -13.98 23.55 -1.84
N ILE A 231 -15.05 24.34 -1.86
CA ILE A 231 -16.37 23.95 -2.34
C ILE A 231 -16.71 24.84 -3.54
N GLY A 232 -16.80 24.23 -4.72
CA GLY A 232 -16.96 24.93 -5.99
C GLY A 232 -15.97 24.39 -7.02
N SER A 233 -15.74 25.15 -8.09
CA SER A 233 -14.84 24.72 -9.17
C SER A 233 -13.78 25.77 -9.45
N ARG A 234 -12.60 25.30 -9.89
CA ARG A 234 -11.46 26.14 -10.31
C ARG A 234 -10.88 27.00 -9.20
N HIS A 235 -11.02 26.60 -7.94
CA HIS A 235 -10.37 27.28 -6.82
C HIS A 235 -8.87 26.93 -6.76
N CYS A 236 -8.08 27.91 -6.35
CA CYS A 236 -6.70 27.71 -5.93
C CYS A 236 -6.57 28.22 -4.48
N GLY A 237 -6.04 27.38 -3.58
CA GLY A 237 -5.83 27.73 -2.18
C GLY A 237 -6.73 26.94 -1.21
N TYR A 238 -7.14 27.59 -0.12
CA TYR A 238 -7.77 26.93 1.02
C TYR A 238 -9.10 27.59 1.39
N PHE A 239 -10.09 26.78 1.78
CA PHE A 239 -11.37 27.25 2.35
C PHE A 239 -12.19 28.18 1.44
N ASN A 240 -12.11 28.00 0.12
CA ASN A 240 -12.90 28.80 -0.82
C ASN A 240 -14.30 28.20 -1.03
N THR A 241 -15.31 29.06 -1.05
CA THR A 241 -16.72 28.67 -1.32
C THR A 241 -17.40 29.54 -2.37
N ARG A 242 -16.77 30.65 -2.76
CA ARG A 242 -17.29 31.62 -3.72
C ARG A 242 -16.57 31.47 -5.03
N GLU A 243 -17.31 31.34 -6.13
CA GLU A 243 -16.78 31.22 -7.49
C GLU A 243 -15.66 32.25 -7.74
N PRO A 244 -14.47 31.82 -8.21
CA PRO A 244 -13.34 32.72 -8.35
C PRO A 244 -13.58 33.69 -9.51
N CYS A 245 -13.28 34.96 -9.27
CA CYS A 245 -13.19 35.93 -10.35
C CYS A 245 -11.92 35.67 -11.17
N ALA A 246 -11.94 36.08 -12.43
CA ALA A 246 -10.81 35.94 -13.32
C ALA A 246 -9.66 36.83 -12.88
N PHE A 247 -8.44 36.35 -13.14
CA PHE A 247 -7.22 37.13 -13.04
C PHE A 247 -6.79 37.47 -14.47
N MET A 248 -6.55 38.75 -14.75
CA MET A 248 -6.21 39.21 -16.09
C MET A 248 -5.19 40.33 -16.01
N PHE A 249 -4.14 40.25 -16.84
CA PHE A 249 -3.00 41.18 -16.83
C PHE A 249 -2.41 41.36 -15.43
N ASP A 250 -2.11 40.23 -14.78
CA ASP A 250 -1.51 40.14 -13.46
C ASP A 250 -2.26 40.86 -12.31
N LYS A 251 -3.54 41.18 -12.53
CA LYS A 251 -4.41 41.85 -11.55
C LYS A 251 -5.73 41.09 -11.39
N PRO A 252 -6.34 41.07 -10.18
CA PRO A 252 -7.65 40.48 -9.98
C PRO A 252 -8.73 41.30 -10.69
N THR A 253 -9.79 40.63 -11.15
CA THR A 253 -11.00 41.27 -11.66
C THR A 253 -12.17 41.04 -10.70
N ASN A 254 -13.26 41.78 -10.89
CA ASN A 254 -14.56 41.51 -10.26
C ASN A 254 -15.50 40.69 -11.16
N LEU A 255 -14.97 40.11 -12.24
CA LEU A 255 -15.72 39.36 -13.24
C LEU A 255 -15.40 37.88 -13.14
N LYS A 256 -16.40 37.03 -13.36
CA LYS A 256 -16.23 35.59 -13.52
C LYS A 256 -15.64 35.29 -14.89
N PHE A 257 -14.99 34.14 -15.01
CA PHE A 257 -14.44 33.68 -16.30
C PHE A 257 -15.52 33.61 -17.41
N SER A 258 -16.75 33.23 -17.05
CA SER A 258 -17.89 33.14 -17.97
C SER A 258 -18.41 34.49 -18.45
N GLU A 259 -18.01 35.60 -17.82
CA GLU A 259 -18.44 36.97 -18.15
C GLU A 259 -17.44 37.65 -19.09
N ILE A 260 -16.17 37.19 -19.11
CA ILE A 260 -15.16 37.72 -20.03
C ILE A 260 -15.47 37.24 -21.46
N ARG A 261 -15.43 38.18 -22.41
CA ARG A 261 -15.57 37.92 -23.85
C ARG A 261 -14.29 38.36 -24.54
N LEU A 262 -13.50 37.39 -24.97
CA LEU A 262 -12.31 37.68 -25.77
C LEU A 262 -12.71 38.00 -27.21
N PRO A 263 -12.14 39.05 -27.82
CA PRO A 263 -12.20 39.29 -29.26
C PRO A 263 -11.86 38.04 -30.06
N LYS A 264 -12.58 37.78 -31.15
CA LYS A 264 -12.47 36.52 -31.89
C LYS A 264 -11.05 36.24 -32.36
N TRP A 265 -10.34 37.27 -32.81
CA TRP A 265 -8.97 37.18 -33.31
C TRP A 265 -7.95 36.68 -32.26
N LEU A 266 -8.20 36.86 -30.96
CA LEU A 266 -7.35 36.33 -29.89
C LEU A 266 -7.46 34.81 -29.70
N ASN A 267 -8.43 34.16 -30.35
CA ASN A 267 -8.57 32.70 -30.30
C ASN A 267 -7.76 31.99 -31.39
N PHE A 268 -6.99 32.72 -32.20
CA PHE A 268 -6.15 32.14 -33.25
C PHE A 268 -4.71 31.94 -32.78
N PRO A 269 -4.02 30.86 -33.22
CA PRO A 269 -2.69 30.51 -32.73
C PRO A 269 -1.58 31.52 -33.02
N ASN A 270 -1.75 32.36 -34.06
CA ASN A 270 -0.80 33.40 -34.42
C ASN A 270 -1.43 34.79 -34.18
N PRO A 271 -1.21 35.40 -33.00
CA PRO A 271 -1.79 36.69 -32.66
C PRO A 271 -1.43 37.79 -33.64
N ARG A 272 -0.21 37.81 -34.18
CA ARG A 272 0.25 38.89 -35.08
C ARG A 272 -0.48 38.86 -36.42
N GLU A 273 -0.60 37.69 -37.03
CA GLU A 273 -1.38 37.54 -38.28
C GLU A 273 -2.87 37.80 -38.06
N ALA A 274 -3.41 37.28 -36.96
CA ALA A 274 -4.80 37.52 -36.58
C ALA A 274 -5.08 39.00 -36.29
N PHE A 275 -4.12 39.71 -35.70
CA PHE A 275 -4.22 41.14 -35.45
C PHE A 275 -4.31 41.94 -36.73
N GLU A 276 -3.55 41.61 -37.79
CA GLU A 276 -3.63 42.33 -39.07
C GLU A 276 -4.99 42.16 -39.76
N THR A 277 -5.66 41.03 -39.56
CA THR A 277 -6.98 40.75 -40.15
C THR A 277 -8.16 41.15 -39.24
N ALA A 278 -7.90 41.42 -37.96
CA ALA A 278 -8.93 41.85 -37.00
C ALA A 278 -9.57 43.19 -37.41
N THR A 279 -10.87 43.32 -37.16
CA THR A 279 -11.58 44.59 -37.39
C THR A 279 -11.20 45.63 -36.34
N SER A 280 -11.28 46.92 -36.66
CA SER A 280 -11.00 48.00 -35.69
C SER A 280 -11.85 47.86 -34.42
N LYS A 281 -13.10 47.39 -34.56
CA LYS A 281 -13.99 47.12 -33.42
C LYS A 281 -13.45 46.02 -32.50
N GLU A 282 -12.91 44.94 -33.03
CA GLU A 282 -12.32 43.87 -32.21
C GLU A 282 -11.02 44.31 -31.54
N VAL A 283 -10.25 45.16 -32.22
CA VAL A 283 -9.05 45.79 -31.64
C VAL A 283 -9.45 46.72 -30.49
N GLU A 284 -10.49 47.53 -30.64
CA GLU A 284 -11.05 48.36 -29.56
C GLU A 284 -11.59 47.50 -28.40
N GLN A 285 -12.28 46.40 -28.68
CA GLN A 285 -12.72 45.45 -27.65
C GLN A 285 -11.55 44.83 -26.88
N THR A 286 -10.39 44.68 -27.51
CA THR A 286 -9.17 44.20 -26.84
C THR A 286 -8.69 45.20 -25.80
N LEU A 287 -8.70 46.49 -26.14
CA LEU A 287 -8.36 47.57 -25.21
C LEU A 287 -9.37 47.73 -24.07
N ALA A 288 -10.60 47.24 -24.26
CA ALA A 288 -11.65 47.22 -23.24
C ALA A 288 -11.60 45.98 -22.33
N LEU A 289 -10.62 45.09 -22.50
CA LEU A 289 -10.46 43.94 -21.62
C LEU A 289 -10.13 44.40 -20.18
N PRO A 290 -10.61 43.67 -19.15
CA PRO A 290 -10.33 44.01 -17.76
C PRO A 290 -8.83 44.10 -17.50
N ASN A 291 -8.40 45.16 -16.82
CA ASN A 291 -7.00 45.39 -16.43
C ASN A 291 -6.01 45.45 -17.61
N PHE A 292 -6.45 45.72 -18.85
CA PHE A 292 -5.59 45.67 -20.03
C PHE A 292 -4.28 46.46 -19.85
N ASP A 293 -3.16 45.78 -20.05
CA ASP A 293 -1.81 46.33 -19.92
C ASP A 293 -1.02 46.08 -21.20
N PHE A 294 -0.52 47.15 -21.83
CA PHE A 294 0.23 47.06 -23.08
C PHE A 294 1.55 46.29 -22.95
N GLN A 295 2.28 46.45 -21.85
CA GLN A 295 3.58 45.81 -21.67
C GLN A 295 3.41 44.29 -21.53
N ILE A 296 2.43 43.86 -20.75
CA ILE A 296 2.10 42.43 -20.59
C ILE A 296 1.59 41.88 -21.93
N PHE A 297 0.69 42.61 -22.61
CA PHE A 297 0.14 42.18 -23.89
C PHE A 297 1.22 42.02 -24.96
N GLU A 298 2.12 42.99 -25.09
CA GLU A 298 3.24 42.98 -26.02
C GLU A 298 4.21 41.85 -25.70
N LYS A 299 4.53 41.63 -24.42
CA LYS A 299 5.39 40.52 -23.99
C LYS A 299 4.84 39.15 -24.40
N ILE A 300 3.53 38.97 -24.38
CA ILE A 300 2.87 37.69 -24.69
C ILE A 300 2.63 37.53 -26.20
N THR A 301 2.17 38.58 -26.88
CA THR A 301 1.69 38.51 -28.28
C THR A 301 2.67 39.08 -29.30
N GLY A 302 3.65 39.84 -28.83
CA GLY A 302 4.55 40.64 -29.64
C GLY A 302 3.92 41.92 -30.21
N ILE A 303 2.64 42.21 -29.95
CA ILE A 303 1.93 43.38 -30.53
C ILE A 303 2.06 44.58 -29.61
N SER A 304 2.65 45.65 -30.12
CA SER A 304 3.02 46.83 -29.35
C SER A 304 1.92 47.90 -29.32
N LYS A 305 2.04 48.88 -28.41
CA LYS A 305 1.16 50.06 -28.37
C LYS A 305 1.16 50.85 -29.69
N SER A 306 2.29 50.86 -30.41
CA SER A 306 2.39 51.52 -31.71
C SER A 306 1.63 50.76 -32.80
N ASP A 307 1.56 49.42 -32.74
CA ASP A 307 0.75 48.60 -33.64
C ASP A 307 -0.76 48.91 -33.48
N PHE A 308 -1.24 49.03 -32.24
CA PHE A 308 -2.61 49.48 -31.97
C PHE A 308 -2.87 50.89 -32.49
N THR A 309 -1.92 51.81 -32.29
CA THR A 309 -2.03 53.19 -32.78
C THR A 309 -2.09 53.24 -34.30
N ARG A 310 -1.24 52.47 -34.99
CA ARG A 310 -1.25 52.33 -36.45
C ARG A 310 -2.61 51.85 -36.96
N LYS A 311 -3.19 50.86 -36.29
CA LYS A 311 -4.42 50.20 -36.74
C LYS A 311 -5.69 51.00 -36.45
N LEU A 312 -5.75 51.70 -35.31
CA LEU A 312 -6.91 52.51 -34.91
C LEU A 312 -6.81 53.97 -35.36
N GLY A 313 -5.62 54.43 -35.79
CA GLY A 313 -5.34 55.83 -36.12
C GLY A 313 -5.23 56.75 -34.89
N ARG A 314 -5.93 56.43 -33.79
CA ARG A 314 -5.79 57.04 -32.47
C ARG A 314 -6.17 56.05 -31.38
N LEU A 315 -5.47 56.08 -30.25
CA LEU A 315 -5.87 55.32 -29.07
C LEU A 315 -6.99 56.07 -28.31
N PRO A 316 -7.99 55.35 -27.77
CA PRO A 316 -8.97 55.95 -26.87
C PRO A 316 -8.29 56.54 -25.63
N GLU A 317 -8.83 57.62 -25.08
CA GLU A 317 -8.28 58.32 -23.90
C GLU A 317 -8.03 57.37 -22.72
N SER A 318 -8.91 56.39 -22.51
CA SER A 318 -8.79 55.35 -21.48
C SER A 318 -7.57 54.43 -21.66
N ALA A 319 -7.02 54.31 -22.87
CA ALA A 319 -5.83 53.50 -23.16
C ALA A 319 -4.53 54.32 -23.17
N LYS A 320 -4.59 55.63 -22.88
CA LYS A 320 -3.41 56.50 -22.82
C LYS A 320 -2.79 56.53 -21.42
N GLN A 321 -3.55 56.22 -20.38
CA GLN A 321 -3.13 56.23 -18.98
C GLN A 321 -2.72 54.81 -18.54
N GLU A 322 -1.58 54.34 -19.05
CA GLU A 322 -0.70 53.29 -18.49
C GLU A 322 0.51 53.13 -19.45
#